data_AF-B3TMQ1-F1
#
_entry.id   AF-B3TMQ1-F1
#
_cell.length_a   1.000
_cell.length_b   1.000
_cell.length_c   1.000
_cell.angle_alpha   90.00
_cell.angle_beta   90.00
_cell.angle_gamma   90.00
#
_symmetry.space_group_name_H-M   'P 1'
#
loop_
_entity.id
_entity.type
_entity.pdbx_description
1 polymer ?
#
loop_
_entity_poly.entity_id
_entity_poly.type
_entity_poly.pdbx_seq_one_letter_code
_entity_poly.pdbx_strand_id
1 'polypeptide(L)' 'MTTIDDFLLLVRDEIGLTVGPEHAELPLDQVPGWDSMHLLSLLSALERTTGRPVSLPDVLEARNLHQIHEVVTRA' A
#
# COMPACT_ATOMS: atom_id res chain seq x y z
N MET A 1 1.80 8.17 9.00
CA MET A 1 1.52 8.08 7.55
C MET A 1 0.42 9.08 7.25
N THR A 2 0.80 10.25 6.73
CA THR A 2 -0.09 11.41 6.59
C THR A 2 -0.34 11.80 5.14
N THR A 3 0.53 11.36 4.23
CA THR A 3 0.46 11.62 2.79
C THR A 3 0.67 10.35 1.98
N ILE A 4 0.29 10.41 0.70
CA ILE A 4 0.57 9.33 -0.26
C ILE A 4 2.08 9.10 -0.42
N ASP A 5 2.90 10.14 -0.30
CA ASP A 5 4.36 10.02 -0.39
C ASP A 5 4.96 9.26 0.79
N ASP A 6 4.43 9.45 2.00
CA ASP A 6 4.81 8.66 3.18
C ASP A 6 4.50 7.17 2.97
N PHE A 7 3.36 6.89 2.35
CA PHE A 7 2.95 5.52 2.03
C PHE A 7 3.84 4.89 0.95
N LEU A 8 4.16 5.61 -0.12
CA LEU A 8 5.06 5.13 -1.16
C LEU A 8 6.49 4.91 -0.63
N LEU A 9 6.93 5.72 0.34
CA LEU A 9 8.18 5.48 1.07
C LEU A 9 8.13 4.16 1.84
N LEU A 10 7.05 3.90 2.58
CA LEU A 10 6.86 2.63 3.28
C LEU A 10 6.87 1.45 2.32
N VAL A 11 6.22 1.55 1.16
CA VAL A 11 6.23 0.49 0.15
C VAL A 11 7.66 0.23 -0.35
N ARG A 12 8.47 1.28 -0.57
CA ARG A 12 9.88 1.13 -0.93
C ARG A 12 10.69 0.43 0.18
N ASP A 13 10.51 0.87 1.41
CA ASP A 13 11.36 0.43 2.53
C ASP A 13 10.99 -0.98 3.03
N GLU A 14 9.71 -1.32 3.07
CA GLU A 14 9.21 -2.58 3.65
C GLU A 14 9.02 -3.68 2.60
N ILE A 15 8.69 -3.31 1.36
CA ILE A 15 8.41 -4.27 0.27
C ILE A 15 9.56 -4.34 -0.73
N GLY A 16 10.42 -3.31 -0.80
CA GLY A 16 11.54 -3.27 -1.74
C GLY A 16 11.15 -2.90 -3.16
N LEU A 17 9.92 -2.43 -3.39
CA LEU A 17 9.46 -2.02 -4.72
C LEU A 17 9.88 -0.58 -5.01
N THR A 18 10.49 -0.33 -6.17
CA THR A 18 10.82 1.03 -6.61
C THR A 18 9.57 1.69 -7.18
N VAL A 19 8.72 2.22 -6.29
CA VAL A 19 7.50 2.94 -6.64
C VAL A 19 7.62 4.44 -6.42
N GLY A 20 6.89 5.18 -7.25
CA GLY A 20 6.82 6.65 -7.27
C GLY A 20 5.37 7.12 -7.49
N PRO A 21 5.10 8.44 -7.43
CA PRO A 21 3.75 8.98 -7.58
C PRO A 21 3.04 8.54 -8.87
N GLU A 22 3.79 8.37 -9.97
CA GLU A 22 3.30 7.90 -11.26
C GLU A 22 2.75 6.46 -11.22
N HIS A 23 3.14 5.68 -10.22
CA HIS A 23 2.67 4.31 -10.01
C HIS A 23 1.45 4.23 -9.08
N ALA A 24 1.11 5.32 -8.38
CA ALA A 24 0.11 5.30 -7.32
C ALA A 24 -1.31 4.98 -7.85
N GLU A 25 -1.61 5.42 -9.07
CA GLU A 25 -2.91 5.22 -9.72
C GLU A 25 -2.95 3.98 -10.64
N LEU A 26 -1.80 3.37 -10.92
CA LEU A 26 -1.73 2.18 -11.77
C LEU A 26 -2.47 1.00 -11.12
N PRO A 27 -3.16 0.17 -11.92
CA PRO A 27 -3.58 -1.15 -11.46
C PRO A 27 -2.43 -1.89 -10.79
N LEU A 28 -2.67 -2.54 -9.65
CA LEU A 28 -1.62 -3.21 -8.88
C LEU A 28 -0.81 -4.22 -9.72
N ASP A 29 -1.47 -4.94 -10.64
CA ASP A 29 -0.84 -5.88 -11.56
C ASP A 29 0.04 -5.22 -12.64
N GLN A 30 -0.03 -3.90 -12.78
CA GLN A 30 0.83 -3.07 -13.65
C GLN A 30 1.92 -2.32 -12.89
N VAL A 31 1.93 -2.37 -11.55
CA VAL A 31 3.02 -1.82 -10.76
C VAL A 31 4.26 -2.72 -10.93
N PRO A 32 5.40 -2.18 -11.39
CA PRO A 32 6.60 -2.99 -11.63
C PRO A 32 7.06 -3.75 -10.38
N GLY A 33 7.22 -5.07 -10.52
CA GLY A 33 7.66 -5.94 -9.43
C GLY A 33 6.56 -6.31 -8.42
N TRP A 34 5.34 -5.83 -8.59
CA TRP A 34 4.23 -6.18 -7.71
C TRP A 34 3.88 -7.67 -7.80
N ASP A 35 3.47 -8.24 -6.67
CA ASP A 35 2.98 -9.62 -6.56
C ASP A 35 1.88 -9.69 -5.48
N SER A 36 1.08 -10.77 -5.48
CA SER A 36 -0.03 -10.90 -4.52
C SER A 36 0.42 -11.09 -3.06
N MET A 37 1.64 -11.55 -2.82
CA MET A 37 2.23 -11.69 -1.47
C MET A 37 2.67 -10.32 -0.91
N HIS A 38 3.01 -9.37 -1.78
CA HIS A 38 3.30 -7.99 -1.40
C HIS A 38 2.10 -7.31 -0.76
N LEU A 39 0.86 -7.68 -1.12
CA LEU A 39 -0.34 -7.15 -0.47
C LEU A 39 -0.41 -7.56 1.02
N LEU A 40 -0.14 -8.83 1.35
CA LEU A 40 -0.14 -9.31 2.73
C LEU A 40 1.04 -8.74 3.54
N SER A 41 2.19 -8.62 2.90
CA SER A 41 3.39 -8.02 3.51
C SER A 41 3.16 -6.53 3.80
N LEU A 42 2.55 -5.82 2.85
CA LEU A 42 2.16 -4.43 2.98
C LEU A 42 1.12 -4.25 4.09
N LEU A 43 0.09 -5.08 4.13
CA LEU A 43 -0.90 -5.04 5.20
C LEU A 43 -0.23 -5.16 6.58
N SER A 44 0.66 -6.14 6.74
CA SER A 44 1.41 -6.34 7.99
C SER A 44 2.28 -5.12 8.34
N ALA A 45 2.92 -4.50 7.35
CA ALA A 45 3.72 -3.29 7.55
C ALA A 45 2.87 -2.07 7.93
N LEU A 46 1.70 -1.92 7.33
CA LEU A 46 0.74 -0.87 7.63
C LEU A 46 0.20 -0.97 9.05
N GLU A 47 -0.16 -2.18 9.51
CA GLU A 47 -0.63 -2.40 10.88
C GLU A 47 0.45 -2.08 11.92
N ARG A 48 1.71 -2.48 11.66
CA ARG A 48 2.85 -2.11 12.52
C ARG A 48 3.07 -0.61 12.56
N THR A 49 3.03 0.06 11.41
CA THR A 49 3.31 1.49 11.30
C THR A 49 2.21 2.36 11.89
N THR A 50 0.95 1.95 11.73
CA THR A 50 -0.21 2.70 12.23
C THR A 50 -0.60 2.31 13.66
N GLY A 51 -0.11 1.17 14.17
CA GLY A 51 -0.41 0.67 15.51
C GLY A 51 -1.85 0.18 15.66
N ARG A 52 -2.54 -0.10 14.55
CA ARG A 52 -3.94 -0.54 14.52
C ARG A 52 -4.19 -1.56 13.41
N PRO A 53 -5.20 -2.43 13.54
CA PRO A 53 -5.58 -3.35 12.48
C PRO A 53 -6.07 -2.59 11.25
N VAL A 54 -5.77 -3.13 10.07
CA VAL A 54 -6.24 -2.61 8.78
C VAL A 54 -7.19 -3.64 8.18
N SER A 55 -8.31 -3.18 7.63
CA SER A 55 -9.34 -4.04 7.04
C SER A 55 -8.80 -4.75 5.79
N LEU A 56 -8.46 -6.04 5.91
CA LEU A 56 -8.05 -6.86 4.77
C LEU A 56 -9.09 -6.87 3.63
N PRO A 57 -10.41 -7.00 3.89
CA PRO A 57 -11.41 -6.92 2.83
C PRO A 57 -11.34 -5.62 2.03
N ASP A 58 -11.23 -4.47 2.70
CA ASP A 58 -11.18 -3.17 2.02
C ASP A 58 -9.87 -3.01 1.22
N VAL A 59 -8.76 -3.56 1.71
CA VAL A 59 -7.48 -3.59 0.98
C VAL A 59 -7.55 -4.50 -0.24
N LEU A 60 -8.27 -5.63 -0.17
CA LEU A 60 -8.46 -6.53 -1.32
C LEU A 60 -9.37 -5.92 -2.41
N GLU A 61 -10.25 -5.00 -2.04
CA GLU A 61 -11.09 -4.26 -2.99
C GLU A 61 -10.34 -3.10 -3.69
N ALA A 62 -9.22 -2.65 -3.11
CA ALA A 62 -8.39 -1.61 -3.68
C ALA A 62 -7.69 -2.09 -4.97
N ARG A 63 -7.77 -1.26 -6.01
CA ARG A 63 -7.24 -1.55 -7.35
C ARG A 63 -5.85 -0.99 -7.59
N ASN A 64 -5.42 -0.06 -6.75
CA ASN A 64 -4.15 0.63 -6.88
C ASN A 64 -3.63 1.07 -5.50
N LEU A 65 -2.37 1.50 -5.46
CA LEU A 65 -1.68 1.95 -4.26
C LEU A 65 -2.37 3.16 -3.60
N HIS A 66 -2.95 4.05 -4.39
CA HIS A 66 -3.71 5.20 -3.88
C HIS A 66 -4.93 4.77 -3.05
N GLN A 67 -5.73 3.83 -3.55
CA GLN A 67 -6.91 3.33 -2.85
C GLN A 67 -6.54 2.61 -1.55
N ILE A 68 -5.43 1.87 -1.52
CA ILE A 68 -4.92 1.27 -0.28
C ILE A 68 -4.59 2.36 0.75
N HIS A 69 -3.91 3.43 0.33
CA HIS A 69 -3.63 4.57 1.21
C HIS A 69 -4.93 5.23 1.74
N GLU A 70 -5.97 5.36 0.92
CA GLU A 70 -7.27 5.86 1.37
C GLU A 70 -7.91 4.97 2.43
N VAL A 71 -7.86 3.64 2.28
CA VAL A 71 -8.38 2.69 3.28
C VAL A 71 -7.68 2.90 4.62
N VAL A 72 -6.35 3.07 4.60
CA VAL A 72 -5.55 3.23 5.82
C VAL A 72 -5.76 4.60 6.46
N THR A 73 -6.04 5.65 5.69
CA THR A 73 -6.19 7.03 6.21
C THR A 73 -7.62 7.40 6.62
N ARG A 74 -8.64 6.69 6.11
CA ARG A 74 -10.05 6.90 6.44
C ARG A 74 -10.48 6.26 7.76
N ALA A 75 -9.78 5.22 8.21
CA ALA A 75 -10.01 4.59 9.51
C ALA A 75 -9.57 5.54 10.64
#